data_AF-A0A832E328-F1
#
_entry.id   AF-A0A832E328-F1
#
_cell.length_a   1.000
_cell.length_b   1.000
_cell.length_c   1.000
_cell.angle_alpha   90.00
_cell.angle_beta   90.00
_cell.angle_gamma   90.00
#
_symmetry.space_group_name_H-M   'P 1'
#
loop_
_entity.id
_entity.type
_entity.pdbx_description
1 polymer ?
#
loop_
_entity_poly.entity_id
_entity_poly.type
_entity_poly.pdbx_seq_one_letter_code
_entity_poly.pdbx_strand_id
1 'polypeptide(L)'
;MAILGIVLSSVFNLRAADTVRVAAIRVEFVTDDAPTTTGNGRFDLSFSDSPYQIDPPPHNRLYFEDHLQFLKNYFLKVSQGQLVVEGTVFPLAVDSAYQLPQPMTYYNPNQEPALNHQRYAELLRDAVLVAAADPAVDFSRYHTVIVFHAGVGKDVDLGFDETPQDIPSFFLSTKFLEENLGTEGIQLPDGNVV
;
A
#
# COMPACT_ATOMS: atom_id res chain seq x y z
N MET A 1 18.83 -54.26 -22.71
CA MET A 1 18.80 -53.80 -21.31
C MET A 1 17.52 -53.03 -21.09
N ALA A 2 16.63 -53.54 -20.22
CA ALA A 2 15.41 -52.83 -19.85
C ALA A 2 15.69 -52.06 -18.56
N ILE A 3 15.49 -50.75 -18.58
CA ILE A 3 15.45 -49.93 -17.37
C ILE A 3 13.98 -49.73 -17.01
N LEU A 4 13.61 -50.37 -15.90
CA LEU A 4 12.38 -50.18 -15.16
C LEU A 4 12.43 -48.80 -14.48
N GLY A 5 11.55 -47.89 -14.89
CA GLY A 5 11.33 -46.60 -14.23
C GLY A 5 9.97 -46.60 -13.55
N ILE A 6 9.98 -46.74 -12.23
CA ILE A 6 8.81 -46.76 -11.34
C ILE A 6 8.00 -45.47 -11.51
N VAL A 7 6.71 -45.59 -11.82
CA VAL A 7 5.74 -44.51 -11.61
C VAL A 7 5.42 -44.48 -10.11
N LEU A 8 6.12 -43.63 -9.36
CA LEU A 8 5.64 -43.24 -8.04
C LEU A 8 4.48 -42.27 -8.26
N SER A 9 3.27 -42.83 -8.31
CA SER A 9 2.05 -42.08 -8.05
C SER A 9 2.10 -41.57 -6.62
N SER A 10 2.80 -40.45 -6.40
CA SER A 10 2.55 -39.63 -5.23
C SER A 10 1.15 -39.06 -5.43
N VAL A 11 0.23 -39.44 -4.57
CA VAL A 11 -0.99 -38.66 -4.37
C VAL A 11 -0.51 -37.30 -3.91
N PHE A 12 -0.35 -36.35 -4.84
CA PHE A 12 -0.22 -34.96 -4.48
C PHE A 12 -1.53 -34.63 -3.76
N ASN A 13 -1.48 -34.53 -2.43
CA ASN A 13 -2.45 -33.73 -1.71
C ASN A 13 -2.21 -32.29 -2.18
N LEU A 14 -2.76 -31.94 -3.33
CA LEU A 14 -2.93 -30.56 -3.76
C LEU A 14 -3.88 -29.93 -2.74
N ARG A 15 -3.34 -29.44 -1.62
CA ARG A 15 -4.05 -28.43 -0.86
C ARG A 15 -4.26 -27.27 -1.83
N ALA A 16 -5.50 -26.84 -1.99
CA ALA A 16 -5.78 -25.60 -2.70
C ALA A 16 -4.89 -24.51 -2.09
N ALA A 17 -4.26 -23.70 -2.94
CA ALA A 17 -3.41 -22.63 -2.45
C ALA A 17 -4.24 -21.67 -1.59
N ASP A 18 -3.70 -21.27 -0.43
CA ASP A 18 -4.34 -20.23 0.37
C ASP A 18 -4.21 -18.90 -0.37
N THR A 19 -5.27 -18.11 -0.36
CA THR A 19 -5.30 -16.82 -1.08
C THR A 19 -5.42 -15.67 -0.10
N VAL A 20 -4.42 -14.79 -0.09
CA VAL A 20 -4.48 -13.50 0.62
C VAL A 20 -4.96 -12.44 -0.36
N ARG A 21 -6.13 -11.85 -0.09
CA ARG A 21 -6.68 -10.75 -0.89
C ARG A 21 -6.28 -9.41 -0.29
N VAL A 22 -5.75 -8.52 -1.11
CA VAL A 22 -5.22 -7.20 -0.73
C VAL A 22 -6.04 -6.10 -1.38
N ALA A 23 -6.61 -5.19 -0.58
CA ALA A 23 -7.12 -3.92 -1.07
C ALA A 23 -5.95 -2.92 -1.05
N ALA A 24 -5.38 -2.60 -2.20
CA ALA A 24 -4.40 -1.54 -2.31
C ALA A 24 -5.12 -0.24 -2.66
N ILE A 25 -4.98 0.80 -1.85
CA ILE A 25 -5.60 2.10 -2.08
C ILE A 25 -4.53 3.14 -2.36
N ARG A 26 -4.70 3.89 -3.45
CA ARG A 26 -3.84 5.02 -3.81
C ARG A 26 -4.44 6.28 -3.23
N VAL A 27 -3.65 6.98 -2.41
CA VAL A 27 -4.05 8.23 -1.77
C VAL A 27 -3.08 9.35 -2.11
N GLU A 28 -3.62 10.54 -2.18
CA GLU A 28 -2.87 11.77 -2.43
C GLU A 28 -3.33 12.83 -1.43
N PHE A 29 -2.55 13.88 -1.26
CA PHE A 29 -2.77 14.89 -0.24
C PHE A 29 -3.43 16.14 -0.83
N VAL A 30 -3.84 17.05 0.05
CA VAL A 30 -4.10 18.43 -0.38
C VAL A 30 -2.82 19.01 -0.95
N THR A 31 -2.91 19.62 -2.13
CA THR A 31 -1.75 20.19 -2.80
C THR A 31 -1.18 21.36 -2.02
N ASP A 32 0.13 21.35 -1.82
CA ASP A 32 0.91 22.43 -1.22
C ASP A 32 2.27 22.59 -1.94
N ASP A 33 3.08 23.53 -1.46
CA ASP A 33 4.44 23.81 -1.91
C ASP A 33 5.44 23.70 -0.75
N ALA A 34 5.14 22.85 0.24
CA ALA A 34 5.96 22.72 1.44
C ALA A 34 7.37 22.22 1.07
N PRO A 35 8.44 22.98 1.38
CA PRO A 35 9.81 22.60 0.99
C PRO A 35 10.35 21.42 1.82
N THR A 36 9.61 21.00 2.85
CA THR A 36 9.96 19.93 3.78
C THR A 36 9.38 18.57 3.39
N THR A 37 8.73 18.47 2.23
CA THR A 37 8.21 17.25 1.63
C THR A 37 8.60 17.17 0.15
N THR A 38 8.71 15.95 -0.37
CA THR A 38 8.98 15.71 -1.79
C THR A 38 7.69 15.80 -2.59
N GLY A 39 7.69 16.63 -3.65
CA GLY A 39 6.55 16.84 -4.53
C GLY A 39 5.56 17.86 -3.97
N ASN A 40 4.31 17.80 -4.45
CA ASN A 40 3.25 18.75 -4.08
C ASN A 40 2.02 18.03 -3.50
N GLY A 41 2.23 16.84 -2.94
CA GLY A 41 1.16 15.98 -2.43
C GLY A 41 0.39 15.17 -3.49
N ARG A 42 0.76 15.21 -4.77
CA ARG A 42 0.11 14.45 -5.87
C ARG A 42 1.04 13.39 -6.46
N PHE A 43 0.48 12.33 -7.03
CA PHE A 43 1.26 11.34 -7.78
C PHE A 43 1.87 12.01 -9.02
N ASP A 44 3.13 11.67 -9.32
CA ASP A 44 3.75 12.09 -10.57
C ASP A 44 3.20 11.24 -11.73
N LEU A 45 2.33 11.86 -12.52
CA LEU A 45 1.73 11.26 -13.72
C LEU A 45 2.45 11.70 -15.00
N SER A 46 3.60 12.36 -14.89
CA SER A 46 4.40 12.72 -16.04
C SER A 46 4.95 11.47 -16.74
N PHE A 47 5.34 11.64 -18.00
CA PHE A 47 6.05 10.60 -18.73
C PHE A 47 7.55 10.82 -18.60
N SER A 48 8.29 9.78 -18.24
CA SER A 48 9.75 9.79 -18.34
C SER A 48 10.22 8.99 -19.54
N ASP A 49 10.95 9.65 -20.44
CA ASP A 49 11.66 9.02 -21.56
C ASP A 49 13.01 8.41 -21.14
N SER A 50 13.42 8.53 -19.88
CA SER A 50 14.75 8.10 -19.43
C SER A 50 14.81 6.58 -19.21
N PRO A 51 15.57 5.82 -20.01
CA PRO A 51 15.64 4.36 -19.89
C PRO A 51 16.43 3.89 -18.65
N TYR A 52 17.09 4.81 -17.94
CA TYR A 52 17.91 4.53 -16.77
C TYR A 52 17.30 5.07 -15.47
N GLN A 53 16.11 5.66 -15.54
CA GLN A 53 15.43 6.10 -14.33
C GLN A 53 14.96 4.88 -13.54
N ILE A 54 15.38 4.82 -12.28
CA ILE A 54 14.81 3.88 -11.32
C ILE A 54 13.46 4.44 -10.93
N ASP A 55 12.45 3.58 -10.98
CA ASP A 55 11.09 3.91 -10.56
C ASP A 55 10.42 5.07 -11.31
N PRO A 56 10.39 5.04 -12.66
CA PRO A 56 9.94 6.17 -13.46
C PRO A 56 8.42 6.39 -13.33
N PRO A 57 7.97 7.66 -13.42
CA PRO A 57 6.56 7.96 -13.59
C PRO A 57 6.08 7.48 -14.99
N PRO A 58 4.76 7.29 -15.19
CA PRO A 58 3.67 7.68 -14.30
C PRO A 58 3.42 6.71 -13.14
N HIS A 59 3.34 7.22 -11.92
CA HIS A 59 2.95 6.47 -10.71
C HIS A 59 1.43 6.31 -10.62
N ASN A 60 0.85 5.75 -11.69
CA ASN A 60 -0.58 5.53 -11.84
C ASN A 60 -1.02 4.14 -11.35
N ARG A 61 -2.29 3.76 -11.55
CA ARG A 61 -2.82 2.47 -11.12
C ARG A 61 -2.01 1.29 -11.68
N LEU A 62 -1.63 1.35 -12.96
CA LEU A 62 -0.92 0.26 -13.64
C LEU A 62 0.45 0.02 -12.99
N TYR A 63 1.14 1.10 -12.65
CA TYR A 63 2.41 1.04 -11.91
C TYR A 63 2.28 0.27 -10.58
N PHE A 64 1.23 0.52 -9.80
CA PHE A 64 1.00 -0.21 -8.54
C PHE A 64 0.45 -1.63 -8.76
N GLU A 65 -0.24 -1.88 -9.87
CA GLU A 65 -0.65 -3.24 -10.26
C GLU A 65 0.57 -4.11 -10.58
N ASP A 66 1.60 -3.55 -11.23
CA ASP A 66 2.87 -4.25 -11.46
C ASP A 66 3.57 -4.62 -10.14
N HIS A 67 3.49 -3.76 -9.11
CA HIS A 67 3.99 -4.06 -7.76
C HIS A 67 3.22 -5.22 -7.11
N LEU A 68 1.90 -5.25 -7.22
CA LEU A 68 1.09 -6.36 -6.71
C LEU A 68 1.31 -7.64 -7.53
N GLN A 69 1.59 -7.53 -8.83
CA GLN A 69 1.96 -8.65 -9.67
C GLN A 69 3.32 -9.23 -9.28
N PHE A 70 4.30 -8.38 -8.94
CA PHE A 70 5.56 -8.81 -8.34
C PHE A 70 5.32 -9.53 -7.01
N LEU A 71 4.50 -8.95 -6.12
CA LEU A 71 4.15 -9.54 -4.82
C LEU A 71 3.54 -10.95 -4.99
N LYS A 72 2.58 -11.08 -5.91
CA LYS A 72 1.95 -12.36 -6.28
C LYS A 72 3.00 -13.37 -6.74
N ASN A 73 3.86 -12.98 -7.69
CA ASN A 73 4.88 -13.86 -8.25
C ASN A 73 5.90 -14.30 -7.19
N TYR A 74 6.33 -13.38 -6.34
CA TYR A 74 7.26 -13.67 -5.25
C TYR A 74 6.66 -14.69 -4.28
N PHE A 75 5.47 -14.41 -3.71
CA PHE A 75 4.86 -15.30 -2.72
C PHE A 75 4.45 -16.64 -3.32
N LEU A 76 3.98 -16.69 -4.56
CA LEU A 76 3.72 -17.93 -5.26
C LEU A 76 5.00 -18.76 -5.41
N LYS A 77 6.12 -18.12 -5.75
CA LYS A 77 7.41 -18.79 -5.95
C LYS A 77 7.99 -19.31 -4.63
N VAL A 78 8.11 -18.47 -3.61
CA VAL A 78 8.78 -18.83 -2.34
C VAL A 78 7.95 -19.80 -1.50
N SER A 79 6.62 -19.77 -1.65
CA SER A 79 5.71 -20.74 -1.02
C SER A 79 5.56 -22.05 -1.81
N GLN A 80 6.27 -22.22 -2.93
CA GLN A 80 6.12 -23.38 -3.83
C GLN A 80 4.67 -23.63 -4.28
N GLY A 81 3.94 -22.54 -4.55
CA GLY A 81 2.55 -22.60 -5.00
C GLY A 81 1.52 -22.76 -3.88
N GLN A 82 1.92 -22.70 -2.60
CA GLN A 82 1.00 -22.87 -1.47
C GLN A 82 0.29 -21.57 -1.06
N LEU A 83 0.83 -20.41 -1.43
CA LEU A 83 0.28 -19.11 -1.13
C LEU A 83 0.15 -18.27 -2.40
N VAL A 84 -1.05 -17.76 -2.66
CA VAL A 84 -1.34 -16.77 -3.70
C VAL A 84 -1.67 -15.45 -3.03
N VAL A 85 -1.06 -14.38 -3.49
CA VAL A 85 -1.47 -13.02 -3.14
C VAL A 85 -2.22 -12.42 -4.33
N GLU A 86 -3.44 -11.94 -4.10
CA GLU A 86 -4.26 -11.28 -5.11
C GLU A 86 -4.58 -9.87 -4.66
N GLY A 87 -4.19 -8.88 -5.45
CA GLY A 87 -4.37 -7.48 -5.13
C GLY A 87 -5.36 -6.80 -6.07
N THR A 88 -6.07 -5.80 -5.57
CA THR A 88 -6.80 -4.83 -6.40
C THR A 88 -6.34 -3.43 -6.02
N VAL A 89 -5.93 -2.63 -7.01
CA VAL A 89 -5.57 -1.23 -6.81
C VAL A 89 -6.78 -0.34 -7.04
N PHE A 90 -7.10 0.49 -6.05
CA PHE A 90 -8.18 1.47 -6.08
C PHE A 90 -7.63 2.90 -6.02
N PRO A 91 -8.33 3.90 -6.59
CA PRO A 91 -9.57 3.76 -7.39
C PRO A 91 -9.32 3.01 -8.70
N LEU A 92 -10.39 2.52 -9.32
CA LEU A 92 -10.27 1.72 -10.56
C LEU A 92 -9.89 2.57 -11.79
N ALA A 93 -10.05 3.90 -11.74
CA ALA A 93 -9.59 4.78 -12.81
C ALA A 93 -8.05 4.83 -12.84
N VAL A 94 -7.47 4.76 -14.04
CA VAL A 94 -6.02 4.56 -14.24
C VAL A 94 -5.18 5.64 -13.55
N ASP A 95 -5.51 6.91 -13.75
CA ASP A 95 -4.69 8.03 -13.27
C ASP A 95 -5.24 8.69 -11.99
N SER A 96 -6.31 8.15 -11.39
CA SER A 96 -6.95 8.74 -10.20
C SER A 96 -6.38 8.22 -8.89
N ALA A 97 -6.47 9.02 -7.83
CA ALA A 97 -6.19 8.64 -6.45
C ALA A 97 -7.25 9.27 -5.52
N TYR A 98 -7.39 8.75 -4.30
CA TYR A 98 -8.27 9.35 -3.30
C TYR A 98 -7.56 10.51 -2.58
N GLN A 99 -8.17 11.69 -2.57
CA GLN A 99 -7.60 12.84 -1.90
C GLN A 99 -7.91 12.82 -0.39
N LEU A 100 -6.87 12.84 0.42
CA LEU A 100 -6.93 13.01 1.87
C LEU A 100 -7.27 14.46 2.24
N PRO A 101 -7.89 14.69 3.41
CA PRO A 101 -8.33 16.02 3.83
C PRO A 101 -7.20 16.98 4.22
N GLN A 102 -5.98 16.49 4.42
CA GLN A 102 -4.84 17.28 4.91
C GLN A 102 -3.63 17.19 3.98
N PRO A 103 -2.70 18.17 4.03
CA PRO A 103 -1.41 18.06 3.36
C PRO A 103 -0.53 16.96 3.97
N MET A 104 0.52 16.53 3.26
CA MET A 104 1.46 15.50 3.74
C MET A 104 2.12 15.91 5.07
N THR A 105 2.46 17.19 5.21
CA THR A 105 3.07 17.78 6.42
C THR A 105 2.22 17.61 7.68
N TYR A 106 0.90 17.43 7.56
CA TYR A 106 0.05 17.09 8.69
C TYR A 106 0.25 15.65 9.17
N TYR A 107 0.36 14.72 8.21
CA TYR A 107 0.47 13.29 8.49
C TYR A 107 1.87 12.87 8.93
N ASN A 108 2.89 13.66 8.60
CA ASN A 108 4.20 13.60 9.26
C ASN A 108 4.68 15.02 9.63
N PRO A 109 4.40 15.50 10.85
CA PRO A 109 4.86 16.81 11.29
C PRO A 109 6.37 16.84 11.59
N ASN A 110 7.05 15.67 11.61
CA ASN A 110 8.44 15.51 12.02
C ASN A 110 8.73 16.17 13.38
N GLN A 111 7.86 15.91 14.33
CA GLN A 111 7.94 16.41 15.71
C GLN A 111 8.17 15.24 16.68
N GLU A 112 7.73 15.39 17.93
CA GLU A 112 7.80 14.37 18.95
C GLU A 112 7.13 13.06 18.51
N PRO A 113 7.70 11.88 18.84
CA PRO A 113 7.22 10.58 18.35
C PRO A 113 5.73 10.33 18.60
N ALA A 114 5.21 10.75 19.75
CA ALA A 114 3.80 10.57 20.10
C ALA A 114 2.86 11.27 19.10
N LEU A 115 3.21 12.48 18.66
CA LEU A 115 2.42 13.20 17.66
C LEU A 115 2.55 12.52 16.30
N ASN A 116 3.78 12.16 15.86
CA ASN A 116 3.96 11.49 14.58
C ASN A 116 3.18 10.17 14.51
N HIS A 117 3.22 9.37 15.58
CA HIS A 117 2.47 8.10 15.63
C HIS A 117 0.97 8.31 15.55
N GLN A 118 0.43 9.31 16.25
CA GLN A 118 -0.97 9.70 16.12
C GLN A 118 -1.30 10.06 14.66
N ARG A 119 -0.44 10.86 14.01
CA ARG A 119 -0.63 11.29 12.62
C ARG A 119 -0.54 10.14 11.62
N TYR A 120 0.29 9.13 11.86
CA TYR A 120 0.34 7.91 11.06
C TYR A 120 -0.93 7.07 11.19
N ALA A 121 -1.50 6.99 12.40
CA ALA A 121 -2.78 6.32 12.59
C ALA A 121 -3.91 7.09 11.89
N GLU A 122 -3.89 8.42 11.97
CA GLU A 122 -4.84 9.28 11.26
C GLU A 122 -4.71 9.19 9.73
N LEU A 123 -3.50 9.01 9.19
CA LEU A 123 -3.27 8.73 7.77
C LEU A 123 -4.04 7.48 7.33
N LEU A 124 -3.87 6.36 8.05
CA LEU A 124 -4.58 5.12 7.73
C LEU A 124 -6.10 5.31 7.84
N ARG A 125 -6.56 5.94 8.93
CA ARG A 125 -7.99 6.23 9.13
C ARG A 125 -8.55 7.01 7.95
N ASP A 126 -7.94 8.14 7.61
CA ASP A 126 -8.45 9.03 6.57
C ASP A 126 -8.40 8.34 5.21
N ALA A 127 -7.32 7.59 4.91
CA ALA A 127 -7.19 6.79 3.69
C ALA A 127 -8.30 5.75 3.54
N VAL A 128 -8.57 4.98 4.60
CA VAL A 128 -9.65 3.97 4.61
C VAL A 128 -11.02 4.63 4.46
N LEU A 129 -11.27 5.75 5.16
CA LEU A 129 -12.54 6.45 5.09
C LEU A 129 -12.83 7.05 3.71
N VAL A 130 -11.84 7.67 3.05
CA VAL A 130 -12.04 8.20 1.69
C VAL A 130 -12.22 7.08 0.67
N ALA A 131 -11.52 5.97 0.81
CA ALA A 131 -11.67 4.81 -0.07
C ALA A 131 -13.03 4.11 0.13
N ALA A 132 -13.51 4.00 1.37
CA ALA A 132 -14.81 3.40 1.69
C ALA A 132 -16.01 4.18 1.12
N ALA A 133 -15.80 5.45 0.75
CA ALA A 133 -16.83 6.25 0.08
C ALA A 133 -16.98 5.91 -1.42
N ASP A 134 -16.02 5.21 -2.02
CA ASP A 134 -16.13 4.70 -3.40
C ASP A 134 -16.95 3.40 -3.41
N PRO A 135 -18.09 3.33 -4.12
CA PRO A 135 -18.92 2.12 -4.20
C PRO A 135 -18.22 0.91 -4.84
N ALA A 136 -17.07 1.10 -5.50
CA ALA A 136 -16.25 0.00 -6.01
C ALA A 136 -15.44 -0.70 -4.91
N VAL A 137 -15.27 -0.08 -3.74
CA VAL A 137 -14.47 -0.60 -2.63
C VAL A 137 -15.37 -1.32 -1.63
N ASP A 138 -15.21 -2.63 -1.54
CA ASP A 138 -15.81 -3.47 -0.51
C ASP A 138 -14.71 -4.17 0.27
N PHE A 139 -14.29 -3.56 1.39
CA PHE A 139 -13.21 -4.06 2.23
C PHE A 139 -13.48 -5.45 2.81
N SER A 140 -14.74 -5.87 2.95
CA SER A 140 -15.09 -7.21 3.47
C SER A 140 -14.58 -8.36 2.60
N ARG A 141 -14.23 -8.08 1.34
CA ARG A 141 -13.68 -9.05 0.39
C ARG A 141 -12.18 -9.27 0.53
N TYR A 142 -11.50 -8.44 1.32
CA TYR A 142 -10.05 -8.39 1.44
C TYR A 142 -9.62 -8.78 2.85
N HIS A 143 -8.40 -9.33 2.97
CA HIS A 143 -7.82 -9.72 4.25
C HIS A 143 -6.87 -8.66 4.80
N THR A 144 -6.40 -7.74 3.96
CA THR A 144 -5.46 -6.68 4.33
C THR A 144 -5.59 -5.48 3.41
N VAL A 145 -5.17 -4.32 3.90
CA VAL A 145 -5.13 -3.05 3.18
C VAL A 145 -3.68 -2.61 3.02
N ILE A 146 -3.32 -2.17 1.82
CA ILE A 146 -2.06 -1.45 1.56
C ILE A 146 -2.43 -0.03 1.15
N VAL A 147 -1.80 0.96 1.77
CA VAL A 147 -1.94 2.37 1.36
C VAL A 147 -0.70 2.78 0.61
N PHE A 148 -0.86 3.09 -0.68
CA PHE A 148 0.17 3.77 -1.47
C PHE A 148 -0.12 5.27 -1.41
N HIS A 149 0.81 6.07 -0.91
CA HIS A 149 0.66 7.52 -0.87
C HIS A 149 1.49 8.20 -1.96
N ALA A 150 1.04 9.38 -2.41
CA ALA A 150 1.80 10.24 -3.30
C ALA A 150 3.10 10.75 -2.64
N GLY A 151 4.12 11.02 -3.46
CA GLY A 151 5.43 11.49 -2.99
C GLY A 151 6.41 10.35 -2.73
N VAL A 152 7.52 10.67 -2.07
CA VAL A 152 8.61 9.72 -1.78
C VAL A 152 8.54 9.29 -0.32
N GLY A 153 8.86 8.02 -0.05
CA GLY A 153 8.99 7.53 1.32
C GLY A 153 10.27 8.03 1.98
N LYS A 154 10.20 8.35 3.27
CA LYS A 154 11.36 8.85 4.06
C LYS A 154 12.52 7.84 4.20
N ASP A 155 12.32 6.60 3.76
CA ASP A 155 13.30 5.51 3.92
C ASP A 155 14.55 5.63 3.02
N VAL A 156 14.61 6.66 2.17
CA VAL A 156 15.75 6.96 1.30
C VAL A 156 16.64 8.03 1.96
N ASP A 157 17.62 7.60 2.74
CA ASP A 157 18.62 8.48 3.38
C ASP A 157 19.86 8.66 2.48
N LEU A 158 20.03 9.86 1.90
CA LEU A 158 21.21 10.26 1.12
C LEU A 158 22.17 11.19 1.89
N GLY A 159 21.98 11.37 3.20
CA GLY A 159 22.90 12.08 4.10
C GLY A 159 22.40 13.44 4.62
N PHE A 160 21.71 14.24 3.80
CA PHE A 160 21.01 15.46 4.24
C PHE A 160 19.53 15.31 3.89
N ASP A 161 18.68 15.23 4.91
CA ASP A 161 17.23 15.08 4.77
C ASP A 161 16.60 16.44 4.46
N GLU A 162 16.53 16.78 3.18
CA GLU A 162 15.88 18.02 2.70
C GLU A 162 14.36 17.97 2.92
N THR A 163 13.78 16.78 3.03
CA THR A 163 12.34 16.55 3.10
C THR A 163 11.95 15.77 4.36
N PRO A 164 12.22 16.34 5.56
CA PRO A 164 12.06 15.62 6.82
C PRO A 164 10.61 15.25 7.16
N GLN A 165 9.64 15.82 6.45
CA GLN A 165 8.22 15.54 6.59
C GLN A 165 7.69 14.55 5.55
N ASP A 166 8.55 13.95 4.71
CA ASP A 166 8.18 12.77 3.93
C ASP A 166 7.74 11.64 4.87
N ILE A 167 6.73 10.87 4.47
CA ILE A 167 6.16 9.82 5.33
C ILE A 167 7.04 8.57 5.22
N PRO A 168 7.53 7.99 6.32
CA PRO A 168 8.26 6.71 6.26
C PRO A 168 7.33 5.55 5.90
N SER A 169 7.87 4.47 5.35
CA SER A 169 7.12 3.23 5.17
C SER A 169 7.04 2.48 6.50
N PHE A 170 5.84 2.05 6.90
CA PHE A 170 5.67 1.29 8.14
C PHE A 170 4.48 0.33 8.08
N PHE A 171 4.50 -0.65 8.98
CA PHE A 171 3.38 -1.55 9.23
C PHE A 171 2.61 -1.09 10.48
N LEU A 172 1.30 -0.91 10.34
CA LEU A 172 0.42 -0.55 11.44
C LEU A 172 -0.28 -1.79 11.99
N SER A 173 -0.09 -2.04 13.28
CA SER A 173 -0.78 -3.14 13.99
C SER A 173 -2.06 -2.66 14.66
N THR A 174 -2.97 -3.57 14.96
CA THR A 174 -4.19 -3.27 15.75
C THR A 174 -3.86 -2.60 17.08
N LYS A 175 -2.80 -3.05 17.77
CA LYS A 175 -2.29 -2.43 18.99
C LYS A 175 -1.84 -0.98 18.76
N PHE A 176 -1.17 -0.70 17.64
CA PHE A 176 -0.77 0.67 17.32
C PHE A 176 -2.00 1.58 17.12
N LEU A 177 -3.05 1.07 16.47
CA LEU A 177 -4.30 1.82 16.30
C LEU A 177 -5.01 2.03 17.65
N GLU A 178 -5.00 1.03 18.53
CA GLU A 178 -5.57 1.16 19.87
C GLU A 178 -4.86 2.26 20.68
N GLU A 179 -3.52 2.26 20.66
CA GLU A 179 -2.70 3.24 21.38
C GLU A 179 -2.86 4.68 20.85
N ASN A 180 -3.14 4.85 19.55
CA ASN A 180 -3.12 6.17 18.88
C ASN A 180 -4.51 6.71 18.48
N LEU A 181 -5.52 5.85 18.35
CA LEU A 181 -6.90 6.22 17.99
C LEU A 181 -7.94 5.71 19.00
N GLY A 182 -7.55 4.83 19.93
CA GLY A 182 -8.49 4.21 20.87
C GLY A 182 -9.37 3.12 20.25
N THR A 183 -9.01 2.60 19.06
CA THR A 183 -9.76 1.56 18.35
C THR A 183 -8.81 0.51 17.77
N GLU A 184 -9.20 -0.76 17.74
CA GLU A 184 -8.37 -1.85 17.18
C GLU A 184 -8.35 -1.87 15.64
N GLY A 185 -9.21 -1.07 14.99
CA GLY A 185 -9.37 -0.94 13.55
C GLY A 185 -10.13 0.33 13.18
N ILE A 186 -10.32 0.59 11.89
CA ILE A 186 -11.00 1.79 11.40
C ILE A 186 -12.50 1.51 11.26
N GLN A 187 -13.31 2.22 12.05
CA GLN A 187 -14.78 2.13 11.95
C GLN A 187 -15.28 2.86 10.71
N LEU A 188 -16.02 2.14 9.87
CA LEU A 188 -16.69 2.68 8.70
C LEU A 188 -18.09 3.23 9.05
N PRO A 189 -18.64 4.16 8.26
CA PRO A 189 -19.98 4.71 8.50
C PRO A 189 -21.13 3.68 8.47
N ASP A 190 -20.92 2.54 7.82
CA ASP A 190 -21.88 1.43 7.74
C ASP A 190 -21.80 0.47 8.95
N GLY A 191 -20.89 0.74 9.90
CA GLY A 191 -20.67 -0.07 11.10
C GLY A 191 -19.65 -1.20 10.95
N ASN A 192 -19.11 -1.42 9.74
CA ASN A 192 -18.01 -2.37 9.54
C ASN A 192 -16.69 -1.83 10.11
N VAL A 193 -15.76 -2.73 10.43
CA VAL A 193 -14.40 -2.38 10.87
C VAL A 193 -13.40 -2.95 9.88
N VAL A 194 -12.49 -2.10 9.44
CA VAL A 194 -11.35 -2.44 8.56
C VAL A 194 -10.07 -2.51 9.38
#